data_AF-A0A3D3P4Y1-F1
#
_entry.id   AF-A0A3D3P4Y1-F1
#
_cell.length_a   1.000
_cell.length_b   1.000
_cell.length_c   1.000
_cell.angle_alpha   90.00
_cell.angle_beta   90.00
_cell.angle_gamma   90.00
#
_symmetry.space_group_name_H-M   'P 1'
#
loop_
_entity.id
_entity.type
_entity.pdbx_description
1 polymer ?
#
loop_
_entity_poly.entity_id
_entity_poly.type
_entity_poly.pdbx_seq_one_letter_code
_entity_poly.pdbx_strand_id
1 'polypeptide(L)'
;MAIEHLANIRGGACYFIDLDPRWVKRLIGMGEMQMAKAYQEHVIDQAVTIIRHRDIKCIFTTPRLLESLSLRMSLADAGIRGVFAGGTTMTPQYVKFIQEEVLEGKINYAPTYGNTLMGLAISKKREPGEYSLTYYAPQPRAILRVVDPDDSTKIVDYGEYGRVELTTMTKEFFVPRFLERDEAIRRPECDEFPWDGVGDVRPFQSGTKAVIEGVY
;
A
#
# COMPACT_ATOMS: atom_id res chain seq x y z
N MET A 1 14.01 11.69 -0.42
CA MET A 1 14.17 11.97 -1.87
C MET A 1 12.83 11.70 -2.54
N ALA A 2 12.39 12.57 -3.44
CA ALA A 2 11.14 12.38 -4.19
C ALA A 2 11.33 11.35 -5.32
N ILE A 3 10.24 10.78 -5.83
CA ILE A 3 10.28 9.69 -6.83
C ILE A 3 10.81 10.19 -8.19
N GLU A 4 10.54 11.44 -8.53
CA GLU A 4 11.02 12.12 -9.73
C GLU A 4 12.54 12.22 -9.73
N HIS A 5 13.13 12.54 -8.56
CA HIS A 5 14.57 12.57 -8.40
C HIS A 5 15.18 11.19 -8.61
N LEU A 6 14.58 10.15 -8.01
CA LEU A 6 15.03 8.77 -8.18
C LEU A 6 14.91 8.27 -9.64
N ALA A 7 13.84 8.65 -10.34
CA ALA A 7 13.68 8.32 -11.75
C ALA A 7 14.77 9.01 -12.58
N ASN A 8 14.99 10.31 -12.37
CA ASN A 8 15.96 11.09 -13.13
C ASN A 8 17.41 10.58 -12.95
N ILE A 9 17.85 10.29 -11.72
CA ILE A 9 19.21 9.75 -11.50
C ILE A 9 19.40 8.34 -12.09
N ARG A 10 18.30 7.62 -12.36
CA ARG A 10 18.30 6.30 -13.01
C ARG A 10 18.06 6.39 -14.52
N GLY A 11 18.04 7.60 -15.10
CA GLY A 11 17.84 7.83 -16.53
C GLY A 11 16.40 7.61 -17.01
N GLY A 12 15.42 7.62 -16.10
CA GLY A 12 14.00 7.45 -16.39
C GLY A 12 13.20 8.75 -16.24
N ALA A 13 11.98 8.73 -16.78
CA ALA A 13 10.97 9.76 -16.57
C ALA A 13 9.95 9.33 -15.51
N CYS A 14 9.37 10.30 -14.80
CA CYS A 14 8.26 10.08 -13.88
C CYS A 14 7.02 10.79 -14.43
N TYR A 15 5.88 10.09 -14.41
CA TYR A 15 4.60 10.60 -14.86
C TYR A 15 3.59 10.52 -13.72
N PHE A 16 2.70 11.50 -13.66
CA PHE A 16 1.65 11.59 -12.65
C PHE A 16 0.29 11.66 -13.33
N ILE A 17 -0.74 11.32 -12.57
CA ILE A 17 -2.14 11.50 -12.91
C ILE A 17 -2.78 12.42 -11.87
N ASP A 18 -3.80 13.15 -12.26
CA ASP A 18 -4.58 13.98 -11.35
C ASP A 18 -5.62 13.12 -10.63
N LEU A 19 -5.40 12.93 -9.34
CA LEU A 19 -6.26 12.15 -8.44
C LEU A 19 -6.39 12.89 -7.11
N ASP A 20 -7.61 13.28 -6.76
CA ASP A 20 -7.95 13.81 -5.44
C ASP A 20 -8.72 12.76 -4.63
N PRO A 21 -8.03 11.97 -3.78
CA PRO A 21 -8.68 10.95 -2.96
C PRO A 21 -9.61 11.56 -1.90
N ARG A 22 -9.44 12.84 -1.54
CA ARG A 22 -10.32 13.54 -0.60
C ARG A 22 -11.66 13.84 -1.24
N TRP A 23 -11.66 14.20 -2.52
CA TRP A 23 -12.90 14.39 -3.29
C TRP A 23 -13.66 13.07 -3.43
N VAL A 24 -12.98 11.99 -3.77
CA VAL A 24 -13.58 10.64 -3.83
C VAL A 24 -14.24 10.28 -2.49
N LYS A 25 -13.54 10.50 -1.37
CA LYS A 25 -14.10 10.27 -0.03
C LYS A 25 -15.36 11.10 0.24
N ARG A 26 -15.40 12.37 -0.20
CA ARG A 26 -16.58 13.22 -0.06
C ARG A 26 -17.75 12.69 -0.88
N LEU A 27 -17.53 12.32 -2.15
CA LEU A 27 -18.57 11.75 -3.02
C LEU A 27 -19.21 10.52 -2.37
N ILE A 28 -18.40 9.59 -1.88
CA ILE A 28 -18.88 8.38 -1.18
C ILE A 28 -19.65 8.76 0.08
N GLY A 29 -19.12 9.70 0.88
CA GLY A 29 -19.80 10.19 2.08
C GLY A 29 -21.14 10.87 1.80
N MET A 30 -21.31 11.44 0.60
CA MET A 30 -22.57 12.05 0.13
C MET A 30 -23.52 11.03 -0.52
N GLY A 31 -23.10 9.77 -0.71
CA GLY A 31 -23.87 8.77 -1.45
C GLY A 31 -23.80 8.89 -2.97
N GLU A 32 -22.95 9.78 -3.50
CA GLU A 32 -22.77 10.08 -4.92
C GLU A 32 -21.91 9.02 -5.63
N MET A 33 -22.35 7.76 -5.57
CA MET A 33 -21.58 6.61 -6.04
C MET A 33 -21.35 6.62 -7.55
N GLN A 34 -22.29 7.15 -8.32
CA GLN A 34 -22.16 7.27 -9.78
C GLN A 34 -21.04 8.26 -10.15
N MET A 35 -20.98 9.40 -9.46
CA MET A 35 -19.91 10.38 -9.66
C MET A 35 -18.56 9.86 -9.20
N ALA A 36 -18.51 9.10 -8.10
CA ALA A 36 -17.27 8.46 -7.66
C ALA A 36 -16.74 7.48 -8.72
N LYS A 37 -17.63 6.70 -9.35
CA LYS A 37 -17.28 5.79 -10.44
C LYS A 37 -16.81 6.54 -11.69
N ALA A 38 -17.53 7.59 -12.11
CA ALA A 38 -17.13 8.41 -13.26
C ALA A 38 -15.76 9.07 -13.05
N TYR A 39 -15.48 9.53 -11.82
CA TYR A 39 -14.17 10.08 -11.46
C TYR A 39 -13.07 9.02 -11.51
N GLN A 40 -13.34 7.80 -11.02
CA GLN A 40 -12.41 6.68 -11.15
C GLN A 40 -12.13 6.34 -12.62
N GLU A 41 -13.15 6.28 -13.47
CA GLU A 41 -12.98 6.06 -14.92
C GLU A 41 -12.09 7.13 -15.56
N HIS A 42 -12.30 8.40 -15.20
CA HIS A 42 -11.46 9.52 -15.65
C HIS A 42 -9.99 9.35 -15.24
N VAL A 43 -9.72 8.96 -13.98
CA VAL A 43 -8.36 8.72 -13.47
C VAL A 43 -7.70 7.57 -14.24
N ILE A 44 -8.45 6.50 -14.53
CA ILE A 44 -7.95 5.37 -15.32
C ILE A 44 -7.65 5.78 -16.77
N ASP A 45 -8.48 6.62 -17.38
CA ASP A 45 -8.26 7.10 -18.75
C ASP A 45 -6.95 7.93 -18.88
N GLN A 46 -6.61 8.72 -17.85
CA GLN A 46 -5.31 9.39 -17.77
C GLN A 46 -4.15 8.39 -17.79
N ALA A 47 -4.21 7.35 -16.93
CA ALA A 47 -3.18 6.33 -16.84
C ALA A 47 -3.04 5.53 -18.15
N VAL A 48 -4.16 5.09 -18.74
CA VAL A 48 -4.20 4.39 -20.04
C VAL A 48 -3.54 5.22 -21.13
N THR A 49 -3.81 6.52 -21.17
CA THR A 49 -3.24 7.43 -22.17
C THR A 49 -1.72 7.50 -22.04
N ILE A 50 -1.20 7.61 -20.82
CA ILE A 50 0.25 7.64 -20.57
C ILE A 50 0.89 6.31 -20.99
N ILE A 51 0.34 5.18 -20.53
CA ILE A 51 0.89 3.84 -20.81
C ILE A 51 0.92 3.53 -22.31
N ARG A 52 -0.08 3.98 -23.09
CA ARG A 52 -0.11 3.76 -24.54
C ARG A 52 0.93 4.54 -25.32
N HIS A 53 1.37 5.69 -24.81
CA HIS A 53 2.24 6.61 -25.55
C HIS A 53 3.65 6.71 -24.97
N ARG A 54 3.93 6.07 -23.83
CA ARG A 54 5.21 6.12 -23.13
C ARG A 54 5.63 4.71 -22.71
N ASP A 55 6.92 4.48 -22.67
CA ASP A 55 7.47 3.23 -22.16
C ASP A 55 7.47 3.22 -20.62
N ILE A 56 6.38 2.75 -20.02
CA ILE A 56 6.24 2.67 -18.57
C ILE A 56 6.69 1.29 -18.09
N LYS A 57 7.64 1.24 -17.15
CA LYS A 57 8.13 -0.02 -16.56
C LYS A 57 7.58 -0.30 -15.17
N CYS A 58 7.20 0.73 -14.43
CA CYS A 58 6.73 0.60 -13.06
C CYS A 58 5.52 1.48 -12.81
N ILE A 59 4.56 0.97 -12.04
CA ILE A 59 3.37 1.71 -11.61
C ILE A 59 3.35 1.76 -10.09
N PHE A 60 3.03 2.93 -9.53
CA PHE A 60 2.66 3.09 -8.13
C PHE A 60 1.17 3.41 -8.08
N THR A 61 0.37 2.58 -7.41
CA THR A 61 -1.09 2.74 -7.39
C THR A 61 -1.71 2.06 -6.16
N THR A 62 -3.03 1.98 -6.11
CA THR A 62 -3.77 1.13 -5.16
C THR A 62 -4.26 -0.13 -5.86
N PRO A 63 -4.56 -1.21 -5.11
CA PRO A 63 -5.12 -2.43 -5.70
C PRO A 63 -6.39 -2.21 -6.53
N ARG A 64 -7.28 -1.30 -6.12
CA ARG A 64 -8.54 -1.03 -6.83
C ARG A 64 -8.35 -0.34 -8.17
N LEU A 65 -7.47 0.65 -8.23
CA LEU A 65 -7.13 1.28 -9.51
C LEU A 65 -6.35 0.33 -10.41
N LEU A 66 -5.50 -0.52 -9.83
CA LEU A 66 -4.78 -1.54 -10.58
C LEU A 66 -5.72 -2.54 -11.26
N GLU A 67 -6.72 -3.04 -10.53
CA GLU A 67 -7.78 -3.89 -11.07
C GLU A 67 -8.57 -3.18 -12.17
N SER A 68 -8.93 -1.91 -11.96
CA SER A 68 -9.66 -1.14 -12.97
C SER A 68 -8.85 -0.90 -14.23
N LEU A 69 -7.53 -0.76 -14.10
CA LEU A 69 -6.61 -0.59 -15.21
C LEU A 69 -6.45 -1.90 -16.00
N SER A 70 -6.39 -3.06 -15.33
CA SER A 70 -6.26 -4.36 -16.00
C SER A 70 -7.50 -4.73 -16.82
N LEU A 71 -8.68 -4.20 -16.48
CA LEU A 71 -9.88 -4.33 -17.30
C LEU A 71 -9.78 -3.59 -18.65
N ARG A 72 -8.84 -2.65 -18.80
CA ARG A 72 -8.68 -1.83 -20.02
C ARG A 72 -7.52 -2.31 -20.90
N MET A 73 -6.54 -3.01 -20.32
CA MET A 73 -5.37 -3.55 -21.02
C MET A 73 -4.65 -4.61 -20.19
N SER A 74 -3.97 -5.56 -20.83
CA SER A 74 -2.95 -6.36 -20.15
C SER A 74 -1.78 -5.46 -19.75
N LEU A 75 -1.47 -5.41 -18.46
CA LEU A 75 -0.33 -4.65 -17.94
C LEU A 75 0.99 -5.29 -18.36
N ALA A 76 1.03 -6.62 -18.47
CA ALA A 76 2.22 -7.34 -18.86
C ALA A 76 2.56 -7.07 -20.34
N ASP A 77 1.56 -7.15 -21.22
CA ASP A 77 1.72 -6.87 -22.64
C ASP A 77 2.00 -5.37 -22.91
N ALA A 78 1.51 -4.48 -22.05
CA ALA A 78 1.85 -3.06 -22.05
C ALA A 78 3.30 -2.77 -21.60
N GLY A 79 4.06 -3.79 -21.17
CA GLY A 79 5.47 -3.68 -20.82
C GLY A 79 5.76 -3.35 -19.36
N ILE A 80 4.74 -3.33 -18.49
CA ILE A 80 4.92 -3.13 -17.05
C ILE A 80 5.72 -4.31 -16.46
N ARG A 81 6.68 -4.01 -15.59
CA ARG A 81 7.56 -4.99 -14.94
C ARG A 81 7.44 -5.01 -13.43
N GLY A 82 7.00 -3.91 -12.82
CA GLY A 82 6.84 -3.82 -11.38
C GLY A 82 5.65 -2.96 -10.98
N VAL A 83 4.94 -3.39 -9.93
CA VAL A 83 3.83 -2.63 -9.36
C VAL A 83 4.04 -2.48 -7.86
N PHE A 84 4.06 -1.23 -7.42
CA PHE A 84 3.94 -0.86 -6.01
C PHE A 84 2.47 -0.59 -5.72
N ALA A 85 1.84 -1.42 -4.88
CA ALA A 85 0.47 -1.20 -4.46
C ALA A 85 0.44 -0.74 -3.00
N GLY A 86 -0.14 0.44 -2.76
CA GLY A 86 -0.39 0.95 -1.42
C GLY A 86 -1.84 0.70 -1.00
N GLY A 87 -2.06 0.40 0.27
CA GLY A 87 -3.39 0.23 0.85
C GLY A 87 -3.42 -0.78 1.99
N THR A 88 -4.42 -0.63 2.86
CA THR A 88 -4.62 -1.42 4.08
C THR A 88 -5.72 -2.47 3.96
N THR A 89 -6.30 -2.63 2.76
CA THR A 89 -7.31 -3.66 2.48
C THR A 89 -6.75 -4.69 1.50
N MET A 90 -5.74 -5.45 1.91
CA MET A 90 -5.10 -6.50 1.11
C MET A 90 -5.17 -7.86 1.81
N THR A 91 -6.36 -8.47 1.82
CA THR A 91 -6.51 -9.83 2.35
C THR A 91 -5.70 -10.83 1.50
N PRO A 92 -5.29 -11.99 2.05
CA PRO A 92 -4.56 -13.00 1.28
C PRO A 92 -5.28 -13.42 -0.02
N GLN A 93 -6.61 -13.55 0.03
CA GLN A 93 -7.39 -13.86 -1.17
C GLN A 93 -7.33 -12.75 -2.22
N TYR A 94 -7.33 -11.48 -1.81
CA TYR A 94 -7.22 -10.38 -2.74
C TYR A 94 -5.81 -10.25 -3.31
N VAL A 95 -4.77 -10.50 -2.50
CA VAL A 95 -3.37 -10.57 -2.95
C VAL A 95 -3.20 -11.66 -4.01
N LYS A 96 -3.80 -12.83 -3.79
CA LYS A 96 -3.83 -13.91 -4.78
C LYS A 96 -4.44 -13.45 -6.10
N PHE A 97 -5.64 -12.87 -6.05
CA PHE A 97 -6.32 -12.34 -7.22
C PHE A 97 -5.47 -11.30 -7.96
N ILE A 98 -4.90 -10.32 -7.25
CA ILE A 98 -4.03 -9.31 -7.88
C ILE A 98 -2.83 -9.97 -8.56
N GLN A 99 -2.15 -10.89 -7.88
CA GLN A 99 -0.93 -11.50 -8.41
C GLN A 99 -1.20 -12.42 -9.61
N GLU A 100 -2.24 -13.24 -9.56
CA GLU A 100 -2.53 -14.27 -10.56
C GLU A 100 -3.36 -13.74 -11.73
N GLU A 101 -4.38 -12.94 -11.46
CA GLU A 101 -5.34 -12.50 -12.49
C GLU A 101 -5.00 -11.12 -13.04
N VAL A 102 -4.72 -10.14 -12.16
CA VAL A 102 -4.48 -8.74 -12.57
C VAL A 102 -3.06 -8.54 -13.12
N LEU A 103 -2.08 -9.20 -12.49
CA LEU A 103 -0.66 -9.12 -12.85
C LEU A 103 -0.17 -10.33 -13.65
N GLU A 104 -1.07 -11.29 -13.93
CA GLU A 104 -0.85 -12.48 -14.75
C GLU A 104 0.33 -13.36 -14.29
N GLY A 105 0.78 -13.24 -13.03
CA GLY A 105 2.01 -13.85 -12.54
C GLY A 105 3.30 -13.40 -13.26
N LYS A 106 3.23 -12.38 -14.13
CA LYS A 106 4.34 -11.91 -14.99
C LYS A 106 5.01 -10.64 -14.48
N ILE A 107 4.36 -9.92 -13.56
CA ILE A 107 4.80 -8.62 -13.07
C ILE A 107 5.25 -8.76 -11.61
N ASN A 108 6.38 -8.14 -11.26
CA ASN A 108 6.84 -8.11 -9.88
C ASN A 108 5.86 -7.30 -9.01
N TYR A 109 5.20 -7.98 -8.07
CA TYR A 109 4.23 -7.37 -7.17
C TYR A 109 4.84 -7.00 -5.82
N ALA A 110 4.95 -5.70 -5.56
CA ALA A 110 5.48 -5.12 -4.33
C ALA A 110 4.38 -4.39 -3.53
N PRO A 111 3.57 -5.11 -2.73
CA PRO A 111 2.69 -4.49 -1.75
C PRO A 111 3.48 -3.62 -0.78
N THR A 112 2.92 -2.46 -0.45
CA THR A 112 3.53 -1.50 0.46
C THR A 112 2.51 -1.02 1.49
N TYR A 113 2.98 -0.92 2.73
CA TYR A 113 2.25 -0.27 3.82
C TYR A 113 2.97 1.04 4.14
N GLY A 114 2.25 2.13 4.29
CA GLY A 114 2.89 3.43 4.36
C GLY A 114 1.97 4.57 4.74
N ASN A 115 2.57 5.59 5.33
CA ASN A 115 1.93 6.87 5.61
C ASN A 115 2.99 7.99 5.58
N THR A 116 2.55 9.23 5.73
CA THR A 116 3.42 10.41 5.64
C THR A 116 4.54 10.43 6.69
N LEU A 117 4.34 9.82 7.86
CA LEU A 117 5.33 9.79 8.94
C LEU A 117 6.43 8.76 8.64
N MET A 118 6.04 7.55 8.24
CA MET A 118 6.96 6.43 7.99
C MET A 118 7.66 6.51 6.61
N GLY A 119 6.93 6.94 5.58
CA GLY A 119 7.26 6.60 4.19
C GLY A 119 6.63 5.25 3.83
N LEU A 120 7.43 4.32 3.27
CA LEU A 120 6.96 3.03 2.78
C LEU A 120 7.71 1.88 3.47
N ALA A 121 6.96 0.93 4.00
CA ALA A 121 7.39 -0.41 4.37
C ALA A 121 7.00 -1.37 3.24
N ILE A 122 7.96 -2.10 2.71
CA ILE A 122 7.74 -3.07 1.63
C ILE A 122 7.45 -4.42 2.26
N SER A 123 6.55 -5.20 1.66
CA SER A 123 6.37 -6.58 2.08
C SER A 123 7.59 -7.43 1.71
N LYS A 124 8.00 -8.36 2.59
CA LYS A 124 9.06 -9.33 2.24
C LYS A 124 8.73 -10.05 0.93
N LYS A 125 9.75 -10.58 0.26
CA LYS A 125 9.51 -11.55 -0.83
C LYS A 125 8.72 -12.73 -0.28
N ARG A 126 7.77 -13.18 -1.09
CA ARG A 126 6.84 -14.25 -0.76
C ARG A 126 7.19 -15.47 -1.58
N GLU A 127 7.09 -16.64 -0.96
CA GLU A 127 7.19 -17.90 -1.68
C GLU A 127 5.96 -18.12 -2.58
N PRO A 128 6.06 -18.90 -3.66
CA PRO A 128 4.89 -19.27 -4.46
C PRO A 128 3.78 -19.88 -3.59
N GLY A 129 2.57 -19.32 -3.68
CA GLY A 129 1.42 -19.73 -2.86
C GLY A 129 1.30 -19.03 -1.49
N GLU A 130 2.28 -18.22 -1.10
CA GLU A 130 2.19 -17.33 0.08
C GLU A 130 1.54 -16.00 -0.31
N TYR A 131 0.32 -15.76 0.18
CA TYR A 131 -0.42 -14.51 -0.11
C TYR A 131 -0.64 -13.63 1.12
N SER A 132 -0.30 -14.12 2.32
CA SER A 132 -0.25 -13.26 3.51
C SER A 132 0.89 -12.26 3.34
N LEU A 133 0.61 -11.01 3.72
CA LEU A 133 1.58 -9.94 3.60
C LEU A 133 2.24 -9.70 4.95
N THR A 134 3.55 -9.53 4.93
CA THR A 134 4.31 -9.06 6.11
C THR A 134 5.19 -7.90 5.68
N TYR A 135 4.98 -6.74 6.29
CA TYR A 135 5.69 -5.50 6.00
C TYR A 135 6.73 -5.22 7.08
N TYR A 136 7.93 -4.82 6.64
CA TYR A 136 9.01 -4.46 7.54
C TYR A 136 9.30 -2.97 7.43
N ALA A 137 9.29 -2.28 8.57
CA ALA A 137 9.53 -0.84 8.63
C ALA A 137 10.96 -0.51 8.16
N PRO A 138 11.19 0.64 7.49
CA PRO A 138 12.51 1.05 7.06
C PRO A 138 13.35 1.57 8.25
N GLN A 139 13.86 0.66 9.08
CA GLN A 139 14.74 1.03 10.19
C GLN A 139 16.10 1.57 9.68
N PRO A 140 16.73 2.50 10.41
CA PRO A 140 16.30 3.09 11.70
C PRO A 140 15.34 4.29 11.55
N ARG A 141 14.93 4.65 10.33
CA ARG A 141 14.08 5.82 10.08
C ARG A 141 12.69 5.68 10.72
N ALA A 142 12.12 4.48 10.69
CA ALA A 142 10.84 4.19 11.26
C ALA A 142 10.83 2.79 11.90
N ILE A 143 10.15 2.67 13.04
CA ILE A 143 9.97 1.43 13.79
C ILE A 143 8.47 1.20 13.93
N LEU A 144 8.03 -0.02 13.62
CA LEU A 144 6.67 -0.47 13.89
C LEU A 144 6.68 -1.47 15.05
N ARG A 145 5.71 -1.35 15.95
CA ARG A 145 5.39 -2.34 16.97
C ARG A 145 3.91 -2.70 16.85
N VAL A 146 3.56 -3.91 17.28
CA VAL A 146 2.17 -4.33 17.42
C VAL A 146 1.89 -4.44 18.91
N VAL A 147 1.04 -3.55 19.42
CA VAL A 147 0.81 -3.38 20.85
C VAL A 147 -0.60 -3.75 21.25
N ASP A 148 -0.79 -4.07 22.53
CA ASP A 148 -2.10 -4.28 23.11
C ASP A 148 -2.95 -2.99 22.92
N PRO A 149 -4.17 -3.09 22.34
CA PRO A 149 -5.04 -1.94 22.12
C PRO A 149 -5.47 -1.20 23.39
N ASP A 150 -5.57 -1.90 24.52
CA ASP A 150 -5.96 -1.37 25.82
C ASP A 150 -4.75 -0.91 26.65
N ASP A 151 -3.56 -1.47 26.39
CA ASP A 151 -2.30 -1.10 27.05
C ASP A 151 -1.11 -1.08 26.08
N SER A 152 -0.92 0.05 25.39
CA SER A 152 0.17 0.24 24.41
C SER A 152 1.60 0.04 24.95
N THR A 153 1.80 -0.11 26.26
CA THR A 153 3.11 -0.44 26.83
C THR A 153 3.51 -1.89 26.56
N LYS A 154 2.53 -2.77 26.33
CA LYS A 154 2.71 -4.20 26.06
C LYS A 154 2.73 -4.47 24.57
N ILE A 155 3.69 -5.28 24.13
CA ILE A 155 3.73 -5.84 22.78
C ILE A 155 2.94 -7.14 22.82
N VAL A 156 2.12 -7.41 21.82
CA VAL A 156 1.39 -8.68 21.70
C VAL A 156 2.32 -9.83 21.33
N ASP A 157 1.90 -11.08 21.49
CA ASP A 157 2.72 -12.23 21.10
C ASP A 157 2.79 -12.40 19.57
N TYR A 158 3.78 -13.16 19.09
CA TYR A 158 3.86 -13.48 17.67
C TYR A 158 2.63 -14.25 17.20
N GLY A 159 2.06 -13.84 16.06
CA GLY A 159 0.83 -14.42 15.53
C GLY A 159 -0.45 -13.77 16.07
N GLU A 160 -0.35 -12.89 17.07
CA GLU A 160 -1.51 -12.17 17.59
C GLU A 160 -1.73 -10.83 16.88
N TYR A 161 -3.00 -10.41 16.82
CA TYR A 161 -3.38 -9.08 16.38
C TYR A 161 -3.22 -8.07 17.52
N GLY A 162 -2.74 -6.89 17.17
CA GLY A 162 -2.77 -5.72 18.05
C GLY A 162 -2.77 -4.44 17.23
N ARG A 163 -2.81 -3.31 17.92
CA ARG A 163 -2.77 -1.99 17.28
C ARG A 163 -1.36 -1.67 16.81
N VAL A 164 -1.23 -1.11 15.62
CA VAL A 164 0.08 -0.69 15.09
C VAL A 164 0.53 0.59 15.80
N GLU A 165 1.75 0.59 16.33
CA GLU A 165 2.44 1.75 16.92
C GLU A 165 3.65 2.10 16.05
N LEU A 166 3.69 3.34 15.56
CA LEU A 166 4.77 3.88 14.73
C LEU A 166 5.66 4.82 15.55
N THR A 167 6.96 4.61 15.49
CA THR A 167 7.97 5.61 15.87
C THR A 167 8.72 6.06 14.63
N THR A 168 8.74 7.37 14.36
CA THR A 168 9.52 7.97 13.28
C THR A 168 10.70 8.74 13.86
N MET A 169 11.89 8.52 13.30
CA MET A 169 13.13 9.18 13.69
C MET A 169 13.98 9.50 12.46
N THR A 170 14.02 10.78 12.07
CA THR A 170 14.93 11.33 11.05
C THR A 170 15.79 12.42 11.67
N LYS A 171 16.75 12.97 10.90
CA LYS A 171 17.57 14.09 11.38
C LYS A 171 16.72 15.33 11.70
N GLU A 172 15.60 15.48 11.02
CA GLU A 172 14.74 16.66 11.06
C GLU A 172 13.47 16.47 11.90
N PHE A 173 13.12 15.22 12.27
CA PHE A 173 11.81 14.91 12.83
C PHE A 173 11.83 13.68 13.75
N PHE A 174 11.19 13.79 14.91
CA PHE A 174 11.03 12.69 15.85
C PHE A 174 9.61 12.64 16.40
N VAL A 175 8.94 11.51 16.21
CA VAL A 175 7.61 11.20 16.78
C VAL A 175 7.66 9.80 17.37
N PRO A 176 7.73 9.67 18.70
CA PRO A 176 7.69 8.38 19.36
C PRO A 176 6.26 7.89 19.53
N ARG A 177 6.08 6.57 19.39
CA ARG A 177 4.90 5.83 19.87
C ARG A 177 3.55 6.37 19.39
N PHE A 178 3.49 6.80 18.13
CA PHE A 178 2.25 7.22 17.50
C PHE A 178 1.36 6.01 17.22
N LEU A 179 0.17 5.96 17.81
CA LEU A 179 -0.78 4.88 17.57
C LEU A 179 -1.49 5.09 16.23
N GLU A 180 -1.25 4.19 15.28
CA GLU A 180 -1.88 4.20 13.96
C GLU A 180 -3.39 3.90 14.06
N ARG A 181 -4.08 4.04 12.93
CA ARG A 181 -5.50 3.66 12.77
C ARG A 181 -5.65 2.26 12.21
N ASP A 182 -4.60 1.45 12.29
CA ASP A 182 -4.51 0.11 11.75
C ASP A 182 -4.19 -0.88 12.86
N GLU A 183 -4.64 -2.12 12.68
CA GLU A 183 -4.20 -3.29 13.42
C GLU A 183 -3.52 -4.28 12.48
N ALA A 184 -2.63 -5.09 13.04
CA ALA A 184 -1.85 -6.05 12.29
C ALA A 184 -1.47 -7.24 13.16
N ILE A 185 -1.10 -8.34 12.53
CA ILE A 185 -0.49 -9.49 13.18
C ILE A 185 0.97 -9.17 13.45
N ARG A 186 1.46 -9.43 14.66
CA ARG A 186 2.90 -9.37 14.94
C ARG A 186 3.61 -10.55 14.27
N ARG A 187 4.57 -10.28 13.39
CA ARG A 187 5.37 -11.29 12.68
C ARG A 187 6.84 -11.21 13.12
N PRO A 188 7.56 -12.34 13.18
CA PRO A 188 8.98 -12.35 13.50
C PRO A 188 9.82 -11.69 12.41
N GLU A 189 11.09 -11.51 12.71
CA GLU A 189 12.14 -11.17 11.75
C GLU A 189 12.21 -12.16 10.58
N CYS A 190 12.88 -11.75 9.51
CA CYS A 190 13.22 -12.63 8.40
C CYS A 190 14.66 -12.36 7.94
N ASP A 191 15.17 -13.19 7.03
CA ASP A 191 16.55 -13.08 6.52
C ASP A 191 16.91 -11.68 5.99
N GLU A 192 15.94 -10.99 5.36
CA GLU A 192 16.13 -9.64 4.81
C GLU A 192 16.03 -8.54 5.90
N PHE A 193 15.30 -8.79 7.00
CA PHE A 193 14.96 -7.79 8.01
C PHE A 193 15.07 -8.37 9.44
N PRO A 194 16.12 -8.01 10.22
CA PRO A 194 16.38 -8.57 11.55
C PRO A 194 15.51 -7.96 12.68
N TRP A 195 14.28 -7.55 12.36
CA TRP A 195 13.32 -6.97 13.31
C TRP A 195 11.90 -7.39 12.97
N ASP A 196 10.97 -7.23 13.92
CA ASP A 196 9.57 -7.62 13.77
C ASP A 196 8.88 -6.97 12.56
N GLY A 197 8.02 -7.75 11.90
CA GLY A 197 7.14 -7.30 10.83
C GLY A 197 5.70 -7.09 11.31
N VAL A 198 4.95 -6.29 10.56
CA VAL A 198 3.49 -6.16 10.71
C VAL A 198 2.80 -6.91 9.57
N GLY A 199 1.98 -7.89 9.92
CA GLY A 199 1.33 -8.80 8.98
C GLY A 199 -0.15 -8.50 8.79
N ASP A 200 -0.66 -8.74 7.58
CA ASP A 200 -2.09 -8.69 7.24
C ASP A 200 -2.81 -7.44 7.81
N VAL A 201 -2.18 -6.28 7.59
CA VAL A 201 -2.65 -4.97 8.09
C VAL A 201 -4.08 -4.70 7.65
N ARG A 202 -4.90 -4.17 8.55
CA ARG A 202 -6.28 -3.75 8.30
C ARG A 202 -6.69 -2.58 9.19
N PRO A 203 -7.77 -1.85 8.86
CA PRO A 203 -8.29 -0.80 9.74
C PRO A 203 -8.56 -1.30 11.16
N PHE A 204 -8.08 -0.54 12.15
CA PHE A 204 -8.34 -0.80 13.55
C PHE A 204 -9.83 -0.60 13.86
N GLN A 205 -10.49 -1.63 14.36
CA GLN A 205 -11.93 -1.61 14.62
C GLN A 205 -12.23 -1.12 16.03
N SER A 206 -12.08 0.19 16.29
CA SER A 206 -12.40 0.78 17.59
C SER A 206 -13.91 1.03 17.79
N GLY A 207 -14.76 0.01 17.65
CA GLY A 207 -16.20 0.05 18.04
C GLY A 207 -17.09 1.19 17.48
N THR A 208 -16.59 2.06 16.62
CA THR A 208 -17.29 3.27 16.13
C THR A 208 -17.05 3.43 14.63
N LYS A 209 -18.17 3.66 13.91
CA LYS A 209 -18.36 3.96 12.47
C LYS A 209 -17.34 3.35 11.49
N ALA A 210 -17.86 2.59 10.52
CA ALA A 210 -17.10 2.07 9.38
C ALA A 210 -16.18 3.16 8.80
N VAL A 211 -14.87 2.91 8.84
CA VAL A 211 -13.87 3.81 8.28
C VAL A 211 -14.01 3.74 6.76
N ILE A 212 -14.48 4.83 6.15
CA ILE A 212 -14.41 4.99 4.69
C ILE A 212 -12.94 5.22 4.34
N GLU A 213 -12.27 4.15 3.91
CA GLU A 213 -10.98 4.24 3.25
C GLU A 213 -11.13 4.99 1.93
N GLY A 214 -10.35 6.06 1.77
CA GLY A 214 -10.25 6.79 0.50
C GLY A 214 -9.23 6.18 -0.45
N VAL A 215 -8.94 4.88 -0.31
CA VAL A 215 -7.92 4.18 -1.09
C VAL A 215 -8.55 3.79 -2.43
N TYR A 216 -8.66 4.80 -3.29
CA TYR A 216 -8.85 4.67 -4.72
C TYR A 216 -7.54 5.14 -5.31
#